data_AF-A0A7X1HFA7-F1
#
_entry.id   AF-A0A7X1HFA7-F1
#
_cell.length_a   1.000
_cell.length_b   1.000
_cell.length_c   1.000
_cell.angle_alpha   90.00
_cell.angle_beta   90.00
_cell.angle_gamma   90.00
#
_symmetry.space_group_name_H-M   'P 1'
#
loop_
_entity.id
_entity.type
_entity.pdbx_description
1 polymer ?
#
loop_
_entity_poly.entity_id
_entity_poly.type
_entity_poly.pdbx_seq_one_letter_code
_entity_poly.pdbx_strand_id
1 'polypeptide(L)'
;MAERLNDFAAYMVELWEQAKLPPPEAELEAFARRHVEITRKYWAAEGRCMNWFITGPARFPVARNEKRMRVSDARRADILAHIATAKKAAKRKAFPHGTDDEPIRSGDPAAMQRIASRIEDLALSIDRMKRANVIIRRMEKDQASEADILARVVAETGMDEERAARGVQLAPWQNRRGFSTTNTRAELRRMQSRLASLAVMKKRGDRAEDIETEAGAVTVKENADMARIQLLFPGKPDEQTRRTLKSHGFRWSPSQGAWQRNLNEAGRYAAKCVLKSISGDSAA
;
A
#
# COMPACT_ATOMS: atom_id res chain seq x y z
N MET A 1 20.91 15.85 -14.36
CA MET A 1 20.84 16.07 -12.90
C MET A 1 19.77 17.10 -12.57
N ALA A 2 19.83 18.30 -13.17
CA ALA A 2 18.82 19.35 -13.02
C ALA A 2 17.40 18.87 -13.33
N GLU A 3 17.21 18.18 -14.46
CA GLU A 3 15.92 17.55 -14.84
C GLU A 3 15.33 16.70 -13.70
N ARG A 4 16.12 15.76 -13.13
CA ARG A 4 15.67 14.92 -12.00
C ARG A 4 15.30 15.70 -10.74
N LEU A 5 15.92 16.86 -10.50
CA LEU A 5 15.57 17.74 -9.38
C LEU A 5 14.25 18.45 -9.67
N ASN A 6 14.09 18.96 -10.89
CA ASN A 6 12.87 19.64 -11.35
C ASN A 6 11.67 18.68 -11.36
N ASP A 7 11.85 17.46 -11.87
CA ASP A 7 10.81 16.41 -11.87
C ASP A 7 10.36 16.05 -10.46
N PHE A 8 11.30 15.99 -9.51
CA PHE A 8 10.97 15.72 -8.12
C PHE A 8 10.28 16.92 -7.47
N ALA A 9 10.72 18.14 -7.79
CA ALA A 9 10.09 19.36 -7.30
C ALA A 9 8.64 19.49 -7.80
N ALA A 10 8.40 19.30 -9.10
CA ALA A 10 7.07 19.29 -9.69
C ALA A 10 6.17 18.24 -9.03
N TYR A 11 6.68 17.00 -8.90
CA TYR A 11 5.97 15.92 -8.21
C TYR A 11 5.61 16.27 -6.76
N MET A 12 6.52 16.88 -6.02
CA MET A 12 6.29 17.30 -4.63
C MET A 12 5.24 18.38 -4.52
N VAL A 13 5.28 19.40 -5.40
CA VAL A 13 4.33 20.51 -5.42
C VAL A 13 2.93 19.99 -5.72
N GLU A 14 2.76 19.20 -6.80
CA GLU A 14 1.46 18.59 -7.14
C GLU A 14 0.89 17.76 -5.98
N LEU A 15 1.74 16.95 -5.34
CA LEU A 15 1.35 16.10 -4.23
C LEU A 15 0.91 16.93 -3.00
N TRP A 16 1.59 18.04 -2.72
CA TRP A 16 1.28 18.94 -1.61
C TRP A 16 0.03 19.78 -1.86
N GLU A 17 -0.19 20.22 -3.10
CA GLU A 17 -1.42 20.88 -3.52
C GLU A 17 -2.62 19.95 -3.36
N GLN A 18 -2.50 18.69 -3.79
CA GLN A 18 -3.53 17.67 -3.58
C GLN A 18 -3.81 17.44 -2.09
N ALA A 19 -2.75 17.45 -1.26
CA ALA A 19 -2.87 17.31 0.19
C ALA A 19 -3.26 18.61 0.91
N LYS A 20 -3.36 19.76 0.20
CA LYS A 20 -3.61 21.10 0.75
C LYS A 20 -2.62 21.50 1.85
N LEU A 21 -1.35 21.19 1.65
CA LEU A 21 -0.25 21.46 2.59
C LEU A 21 0.57 22.69 2.15
N PRO A 22 1.24 23.39 3.09
CA PRO A 22 2.13 24.51 2.76
C PRO A 22 3.36 24.05 1.98
N PRO A 23 3.95 24.91 1.12
CA PRO A 23 5.00 24.51 0.18
C PRO A 23 6.18 23.78 0.85
N PRO A 24 6.65 22.64 0.29
CA PRO A 24 7.62 21.77 0.95
C PRO A 24 9.09 22.20 0.75
N GLU A 25 9.43 23.46 0.99
CA GLU A 25 10.76 24.01 0.71
C GLU A 25 11.90 23.25 1.41
N ALA A 26 11.76 23.00 2.72
CA ALA A 26 12.77 22.30 3.51
C ALA A 26 13.02 20.86 3.03
N GLU A 27 11.98 20.18 2.53
CA GLU A 27 12.12 18.81 2.02
C GLU A 27 12.79 18.78 0.65
N LEU A 28 12.48 19.74 -0.21
CA LEU A 28 13.13 19.92 -1.50
C LEU A 28 14.61 20.21 -1.32
N GLU A 29 14.98 21.07 -0.36
CA GLU A 29 16.38 21.31 -0.05
C GLU A 29 17.11 20.06 0.46
N ALA A 30 16.50 19.33 1.39
CA ALA A 30 17.09 18.11 1.95
C ALA A 30 17.29 17.04 0.86
N PHE A 31 16.30 16.89 -0.02
CA PHE A 31 16.40 16.01 -1.19
C PHE A 31 17.51 16.47 -2.15
N ALA A 32 17.54 17.76 -2.50
CA ALA A 32 18.55 18.30 -3.41
C ALA A 32 19.97 18.08 -2.88
N ARG A 33 20.23 18.37 -1.59
CA ARG A 33 21.53 18.14 -0.96
C ARG A 33 21.95 16.68 -1.05
N ARG A 34 21.05 15.74 -0.73
CA ARG A 34 21.34 14.30 -0.79
C ARG A 34 21.53 13.80 -2.21
N HIS A 35 20.71 14.27 -3.15
CA HIS A 35 20.79 13.87 -4.56
C HIS A 35 22.07 14.36 -5.23
N VAL A 36 22.53 15.57 -4.89
CA VAL A 36 23.84 16.10 -5.32
C VAL A 36 24.96 15.20 -4.80
N GLU A 37 24.93 14.82 -3.51
CA GLU A 37 25.94 13.96 -2.89
C GLU A 37 26.05 12.59 -3.60
N ILE A 38 24.91 11.94 -3.84
CA ILE A 38 24.85 10.62 -4.50
C ILE A 38 25.31 10.73 -5.97
N THR A 39 24.87 11.79 -6.67
CA THR A 39 25.26 12.03 -8.07
C THR A 39 26.78 12.28 -8.19
N ARG A 40 27.38 13.02 -7.26
CA ARG A 40 28.84 13.21 -7.22
C ARG A 40 29.59 11.89 -7.03
N LYS A 41 29.09 10.99 -6.18
CA LYS A 41 29.68 9.65 -5.99
C LYS A 41 29.59 8.79 -7.26
N TYR A 42 28.48 8.90 -7.98
CA TYR A 42 28.31 8.24 -9.28
C TYR A 42 29.31 8.79 -10.31
N TRP A 43 29.38 10.11 -10.51
CA TRP A 43 30.34 10.70 -11.45
C TRP A 43 31.80 10.36 -11.13
N ALA A 44 32.16 10.34 -9.83
CA ALA A 44 33.47 9.92 -9.41
C ALA A 44 33.76 8.43 -9.70
N ALA A 45 32.74 7.57 -9.71
CA ALA A 45 32.87 6.15 -10.07
C ALA A 45 32.94 5.96 -11.60
N GLU A 46 32.07 6.65 -12.33
CA GLU A 46 31.98 6.63 -13.79
C GLU A 46 33.28 7.13 -14.42
N GLY A 47 33.85 8.24 -13.92
CA GLY A 47 35.11 8.79 -14.42
C GLY A 47 36.33 7.89 -14.24
N ARG A 48 36.24 6.81 -13.46
CA ARG A 48 37.32 5.80 -13.34
C ARG A 48 37.19 4.68 -14.37
N CYS A 49 36.04 4.55 -15.02
CA CYS A 49 35.79 3.54 -16.04
C CYS A 49 36.51 3.96 -17.33
N MET A 50 37.27 3.02 -17.89
CA MET A 50 38.03 3.20 -19.11
C MET A 50 37.18 2.77 -20.30
N ASN A 51 37.22 3.56 -21.38
CA ASN A 51 36.63 3.19 -22.66
C ASN A 51 37.73 2.63 -23.57
N TRP A 52 37.54 1.40 -24.05
CA TRP A 52 38.47 0.71 -24.93
C TRP A 52 38.75 1.48 -26.23
N PHE A 53 37.78 2.25 -26.74
CA PHE A 53 37.93 3.04 -27.97
C PHE A 53 38.88 4.23 -27.76
N ILE A 54 39.03 4.68 -26.51
CA ILE A 54 39.89 5.82 -26.15
C ILE A 54 41.26 5.32 -25.68
N THR A 55 41.31 4.30 -24.83
CA THR A 55 42.58 3.77 -24.28
C THR A 55 43.29 2.79 -25.20
N GLY A 56 42.63 2.39 -26.29
CA GLY A 56 43.10 1.36 -27.21
C GLY A 56 42.80 -0.07 -26.75
N PRO A 57 42.68 -1.02 -27.69
CA PRO A 57 42.35 -2.42 -27.39
C PRO A 57 43.55 -3.21 -26.86
N ALA A 58 44.77 -2.79 -27.21
CA ALA A 58 46.00 -3.49 -26.84
C ALA A 58 46.25 -3.41 -25.32
N ARG A 59 46.42 -4.57 -24.66
CA ARG A 59 46.67 -4.70 -23.21
C ARG A 59 45.61 -4.03 -22.32
N PHE A 60 44.36 -3.96 -22.77
CA PHE A 60 43.27 -3.40 -21.98
C PHE A 60 43.03 -4.19 -20.69
N PRO A 61 42.99 -3.56 -19.50
CA PRO A 61 42.85 -4.25 -18.23
C PRO A 61 41.38 -4.61 -17.94
N VAL A 62 40.83 -5.57 -18.71
CA VAL A 62 39.40 -5.99 -18.70
C VAL A 62 38.88 -6.21 -17.28
N ALA A 63 39.49 -7.13 -16.52
CA ALA A 63 39.03 -7.51 -15.18
C ALA A 63 39.04 -6.33 -14.18
N ARG A 64 39.97 -5.38 -14.33
CA ARG A 64 40.01 -4.16 -13.51
C ARG A 64 38.92 -3.20 -13.92
N ASN A 65 38.70 -3.01 -15.22
CA ASN A 65 37.67 -2.12 -15.73
C ASN A 65 36.26 -2.61 -15.38
N GLU A 66 36.01 -3.91 -15.52
CA GLU A 66 34.73 -4.51 -15.13
C GLU A 66 34.39 -4.25 -13.66
N LYS A 67 35.35 -4.36 -12.74
CA LYS A 67 35.14 -4.05 -11.32
C LYS A 67 34.74 -2.59 -11.13
N ARG A 68 35.36 -1.67 -11.87
CA ARG A 68 35.02 -0.24 -11.83
C ARG A 68 33.63 0.04 -12.41
N MET A 69 33.30 -0.59 -13.53
CA MET A 69 31.97 -0.52 -14.14
C MET A 69 30.89 -1.02 -13.19
N ARG A 70 31.08 -2.18 -12.54
CA ARG A 70 30.15 -2.69 -11.52
C ARG A 70 29.93 -1.71 -10.38
N VAL A 71 30.97 -1.02 -9.93
CA VAL A 71 30.83 0.04 -8.91
C VAL A 71 30.04 1.22 -9.47
N SER A 72 30.33 1.68 -10.69
CA SER A 72 29.59 2.75 -11.37
C SER A 72 28.10 2.41 -11.50
N ASP A 73 27.78 1.20 -11.97
CA ASP A 73 26.43 0.70 -12.14
C ASP A 73 25.68 0.63 -10.80
N ALA A 74 26.34 0.15 -9.74
CA ALA A 74 25.79 0.17 -8.39
C ALA A 74 25.47 1.61 -7.92
N ARG A 75 26.36 2.58 -8.18
CA ARG A 75 26.11 4.00 -7.87
C ARG A 75 24.99 4.60 -8.72
N ARG A 76 24.85 4.16 -9.97
CA ARG A 76 23.73 4.55 -10.83
C ARG A 76 22.41 4.03 -10.26
N ALA A 77 22.40 2.79 -9.78
CA ALA A 77 21.24 2.20 -9.10
C ALA A 77 20.90 2.95 -7.80
N ASP A 78 21.89 3.39 -7.03
CA ASP A 78 21.70 4.21 -5.82
C ASP A 78 20.91 5.51 -6.11
N ILE A 79 21.15 6.17 -7.26
CA ILE A 79 20.42 7.37 -7.68
C ILE A 79 18.93 7.07 -7.88
N LEU A 80 18.61 6.01 -8.62
CA LEU A 80 17.23 5.60 -8.89
C LEU A 80 16.51 5.18 -7.60
N ALA A 81 17.20 4.43 -6.73
CA ALA A 81 16.69 4.02 -5.44
C ALA A 81 16.42 5.21 -4.51
N HIS A 82 17.28 6.23 -4.53
CA HIS A 82 17.07 7.46 -3.76
C HIS A 82 15.81 8.20 -4.19
N ILE A 83 15.60 8.42 -5.49
CA ILE A 83 14.40 9.07 -6.03
C ILE A 83 13.15 8.28 -5.65
N ALA A 84 13.15 6.96 -5.86
CA ALA A 84 12.02 6.10 -5.54
C ALA A 84 11.69 6.13 -4.04
N THR A 85 12.71 6.14 -3.18
CA THR A 85 12.53 6.20 -1.72
C THR A 85 12.03 7.58 -1.28
N ALA A 86 12.54 8.66 -1.87
CA ALA A 86 12.10 10.02 -1.60
C ALA A 86 10.62 10.23 -1.99
N LYS A 87 10.21 9.79 -3.19
CA LYS A 87 8.80 9.84 -3.62
C LYS A 87 7.88 9.07 -2.66
N LYS A 88 8.31 7.89 -2.19
CA LYS A 88 7.55 7.11 -1.19
C LYS A 88 7.45 7.81 0.16
N ALA A 89 8.53 8.45 0.61
CA ALA A 89 8.54 9.19 1.88
C ALA A 89 7.61 10.41 1.81
N ALA A 90 7.72 11.18 0.72
CA ALA A 90 6.84 12.31 0.43
C ALA A 90 5.36 11.90 0.44
N LYS A 91 5.01 10.84 -0.31
CA LYS A 91 3.62 10.33 -0.36
C LYS A 91 3.09 9.95 1.01
N ARG A 92 3.91 9.31 1.86
CA ARG A 92 3.52 8.93 3.23
C ARG A 92 3.28 10.14 4.13
N LYS A 93 3.99 11.24 3.91
CA LYS A 93 3.86 12.46 4.68
C LYS A 93 2.65 13.28 4.24
N ALA A 94 2.45 13.42 2.92
CA ALA A 94 1.29 14.10 2.35
C ALA A 94 -0.02 13.35 2.67
N PHE A 95 -0.01 12.02 2.56
CA PHE A 95 -1.18 11.18 2.81
C PHE A 95 -0.89 10.08 3.85
N PRO A 96 -0.92 10.41 5.15
CA PRO A 96 -0.67 9.44 6.23
C PRO A 96 -1.62 8.23 6.17
N HIS A 97 -2.87 8.47 5.78
CA HIS A 97 -3.93 7.45 5.74
C HIS A 97 -4.14 6.81 4.35
N GLY A 98 -3.33 7.22 3.36
CA GLY A 98 -3.47 6.78 1.96
C GLY A 98 -4.25 7.78 1.10
N THR A 99 -4.10 7.63 -0.21
CA THR A 99 -4.88 8.37 -1.23
C THR A 99 -6.21 7.66 -1.50
N ASP A 100 -7.16 8.31 -2.17
CA ASP A 100 -8.49 7.74 -2.42
C ASP A 100 -8.44 6.45 -3.28
N ASP A 101 -7.43 6.32 -4.14
CA ASP A 101 -7.19 5.11 -4.94
C ASP A 101 -6.50 3.97 -4.16
N GLU A 102 -5.96 4.23 -2.98
CA GLU A 102 -5.31 3.21 -2.17
C GLU A 102 -6.32 2.41 -1.34
N PRO A 103 -5.99 1.17 -0.96
CA PRO A 103 -6.82 0.43 -0.02
C PRO A 103 -7.01 1.23 1.27
N ILE A 104 -8.28 1.48 1.61
CA ILE A 104 -8.69 2.16 2.85
C ILE A 104 -7.94 1.50 4.01
N ARG A 105 -7.30 2.28 4.89
CA ARG A 105 -6.57 1.74 6.06
C ARG A 105 -7.47 1.70 7.28
N SER A 106 -7.29 0.72 8.17
CA SER A 106 -8.13 0.59 9.37
C SER A 106 -7.94 1.70 10.40
N GLY A 107 -6.76 2.34 10.43
CA GLY A 107 -6.46 3.47 11.32
C GLY A 107 -6.74 4.84 10.70
N ASP A 108 -7.51 4.90 9.60
CA ASP A 108 -8.03 6.16 9.07
C ASP A 108 -9.31 6.54 9.86
N PRO A 109 -9.42 7.75 10.45
CA PRO A 109 -10.63 8.16 11.15
C PRO A 109 -11.88 8.12 10.26
N ALA A 110 -11.72 8.33 8.95
CA ALA A 110 -12.80 8.29 7.95
C ALA A 110 -13.00 6.89 7.34
N ALA A 111 -12.29 5.85 7.81
CA ALA A 111 -12.34 4.52 7.22
C ALA A 111 -13.76 3.94 7.13
N MET A 112 -14.57 4.10 8.19
CA MET A 112 -15.94 3.56 8.22
C MET A 112 -16.85 4.26 7.20
N GLN A 113 -16.72 5.59 7.05
CA GLN A 113 -17.49 6.36 6.09
C GLN A 113 -17.11 5.99 4.65
N ARG A 114 -15.81 5.90 4.36
CA ARG A 114 -15.29 5.49 3.05
C ARG A 114 -15.74 4.07 2.67
N ILE A 115 -15.74 3.14 3.64
CA ILE A 115 -16.23 1.77 3.40
C ILE A 115 -17.75 1.77 3.17
N ALA A 116 -18.52 2.57 3.92
CA ALA A 116 -19.96 2.68 3.73
C ALA A 116 -20.33 3.23 2.34
N SER A 117 -19.71 4.34 1.93
CA SER A 117 -19.87 4.90 0.58
C SER A 117 -19.49 3.87 -0.50
N ARG A 118 -18.39 3.14 -0.32
CA ARG A 118 -18.01 2.07 -1.26
C ARG A 118 -19.04 0.94 -1.33
N ILE A 119 -19.69 0.60 -0.23
CA ILE A 119 -20.78 -0.41 -0.21
C ILE A 119 -21.97 0.09 -1.02
N GLU A 120 -22.35 1.36 -0.87
CA GLU A 120 -23.44 1.98 -1.64
C GLU A 120 -23.13 1.99 -3.14
N ASP A 121 -21.93 2.40 -3.53
CA ASP A 121 -21.48 2.38 -4.93
C ASP A 121 -21.52 0.99 -5.55
N LEU A 122 -21.05 -0.02 -4.80
CA LEU A 122 -21.07 -1.41 -5.23
C LEU A 122 -22.51 -1.93 -5.37
N ALA A 123 -23.42 -1.54 -4.48
CA ALA A 123 -24.83 -1.91 -4.56
C ALA A 123 -25.51 -1.28 -5.79
N LEU A 124 -25.32 0.03 -6.01
CA LEU A 124 -25.82 0.73 -7.20
C LEU A 124 -25.27 0.13 -8.49
N SER A 125 -23.97 -0.18 -8.52
CA SER A 125 -23.32 -0.86 -9.65
C SER A 125 -23.93 -2.24 -9.94
N ILE A 126 -24.20 -3.03 -8.90
CA ILE A 126 -24.87 -4.34 -9.04
C ILE A 126 -26.26 -4.17 -9.66
N ASP A 127 -27.03 -3.18 -9.22
CA ASP A 127 -28.38 -2.97 -9.73
C ASP A 127 -28.39 -2.44 -11.16
N ARG A 128 -27.44 -1.55 -11.53
CA ARG A 128 -27.21 -1.14 -12.92
C ARG A 128 -26.87 -2.33 -13.81
N MET A 129 -25.94 -3.18 -13.38
CA MET A 129 -25.56 -4.39 -14.14
C MET A 129 -26.71 -5.38 -14.30
N LYS A 130 -27.54 -5.59 -13.26
CA LYS A 130 -28.74 -6.42 -13.36
C LYS A 130 -29.73 -5.86 -14.37
N ARG A 131 -30.03 -4.55 -14.31
CA ARG A 131 -30.94 -3.88 -15.25
C ARG A 131 -30.43 -4.01 -16.68
N ALA A 132 -29.14 -3.75 -16.91
CA ALA A 132 -28.52 -3.95 -18.21
C ALA A 132 -28.66 -5.39 -18.71
N ASN A 133 -28.44 -6.38 -17.86
CA ASN A 133 -28.61 -7.79 -18.24
C ASN A 133 -30.06 -8.13 -18.61
N VAL A 134 -31.07 -7.50 -17.99
CA VAL A 134 -32.47 -7.67 -18.39
C VAL A 134 -32.70 -7.08 -19.78
N ILE A 135 -32.19 -5.87 -20.03
CA ILE A 135 -32.30 -5.20 -21.34
C ILE A 135 -31.63 -6.03 -22.42
N ILE A 136 -30.37 -6.43 -22.21
CA ILE A 136 -29.59 -7.24 -23.16
C ILE A 136 -30.35 -8.52 -23.49
N ARG A 137 -30.82 -9.27 -22.48
CA ARG A 137 -31.56 -10.52 -22.71
C ARG A 137 -32.89 -10.33 -23.45
N ARG A 138 -33.56 -9.19 -23.30
CA ARG A 138 -34.81 -8.90 -24.00
C ARG A 138 -34.51 -8.54 -25.46
N MET A 139 -33.62 -7.59 -25.68
CA MET A 139 -33.26 -7.11 -27.01
C MET A 139 -32.53 -8.17 -27.85
N GLU A 140 -31.79 -9.08 -27.22
CA GLU A 140 -31.21 -10.27 -27.88
C GLU A 140 -32.31 -11.21 -28.40
N LYS A 141 -33.42 -11.38 -27.68
CA LYS A 141 -34.56 -12.18 -28.16
C LYS A 141 -35.26 -11.50 -29.33
N ASP A 142 -35.32 -10.18 -29.29
CA ASP A 142 -35.93 -9.35 -30.35
C ASP A 142 -34.99 -9.16 -31.56
N GLN A 143 -33.81 -9.81 -31.57
CA GLN A 143 -32.79 -9.73 -32.62
C GLN A 143 -32.35 -8.29 -32.96
N ALA A 144 -32.30 -7.41 -31.96
CA ALA A 144 -31.88 -6.03 -32.14
C ALA A 144 -30.37 -5.89 -32.46
N SER A 145 -30.00 -4.79 -33.13
CA SER A 145 -28.60 -4.46 -33.42
C SER A 145 -27.82 -4.15 -32.13
N GLU A 146 -26.50 -4.40 -32.14
CA GLU A 146 -25.61 -4.08 -31.02
C GLU A 146 -25.65 -2.59 -30.65
N ALA A 147 -25.77 -1.71 -31.65
CA ALA A 147 -25.89 -0.27 -31.44
C ALA A 147 -27.17 0.10 -30.67
N ASP A 148 -28.30 -0.55 -30.99
CA ASP A 148 -29.58 -0.31 -30.33
C ASP A 148 -29.58 -0.82 -28.89
N ILE A 149 -28.96 -1.98 -28.66
CA ILE A 149 -28.77 -2.55 -27.32
C ILE A 149 -27.91 -1.61 -26.47
N LEU A 150 -26.79 -1.13 -27.02
CA LEU A 150 -25.89 -0.20 -26.34
C LEU A 150 -26.60 1.10 -25.97
N ALA A 151 -27.29 1.73 -26.93
CA ALA A 151 -28.04 2.96 -26.70
C ALA A 151 -29.11 2.79 -25.61
N ARG A 152 -29.84 1.66 -25.63
CA ARG A 152 -30.86 1.38 -24.61
C ARG A 152 -30.28 1.13 -23.23
N VAL A 153 -29.17 0.39 -23.14
CA VAL A 153 -28.47 0.15 -21.88
C VAL A 153 -27.95 1.46 -21.28
N VAL A 154 -27.31 2.31 -22.08
CA VAL A 154 -26.82 3.62 -21.62
C VAL A 154 -27.98 4.49 -21.15
N ALA A 155 -29.05 4.60 -21.92
CA ALA A 155 -30.22 5.42 -21.59
C ALA A 155 -30.93 4.98 -20.29
N GLU A 156 -31.13 3.68 -20.08
CA GLU A 156 -31.88 3.19 -18.90
C GLU A 156 -31.02 3.00 -17.64
N THR A 157 -29.71 2.73 -17.79
CA THR A 157 -28.84 2.43 -16.64
C THR A 157 -27.92 3.57 -16.24
N GLY A 158 -27.77 4.60 -17.11
CA GLY A 158 -26.84 5.70 -16.90
C GLY A 158 -25.39 5.23 -16.77
N MET A 159 -25.06 4.08 -17.35
CA MET A 159 -23.69 3.59 -17.39
C MET A 159 -22.89 4.33 -18.45
N ASP A 160 -21.61 4.53 -18.16
CA ASP A 160 -20.64 5.03 -19.12
C ASP A 160 -20.61 4.15 -20.37
N GLU A 161 -20.48 4.80 -21.54
CA GLU A 161 -20.62 4.14 -22.84
C GLU A 161 -19.55 3.07 -23.07
N GLU A 162 -18.30 3.35 -22.68
CA GLU A 162 -17.21 2.37 -22.78
C GLU A 162 -17.50 1.13 -21.93
N ARG A 163 -18.00 1.35 -20.71
CA ARG A 163 -18.35 0.27 -19.79
C ARG A 163 -19.54 -0.54 -20.29
N ALA A 164 -20.55 0.14 -20.86
CA ALA A 164 -21.70 -0.50 -21.47
C ALA A 164 -21.29 -1.35 -22.67
N ALA A 165 -20.42 -0.82 -23.54
CA ALA A 165 -19.90 -1.51 -24.72
C ALA A 165 -19.19 -2.83 -24.37
N ARG A 166 -18.39 -2.87 -23.30
CA ARG A 166 -17.74 -4.11 -22.83
C ARG A 166 -18.70 -5.26 -22.46
N GLY A 167 -19.94 -4.94 -22.10
CA GLY A 167 -20.96 -5.94 -21.82
C GLY A 167 -21.79 -6.32 -23.04
N VAL A 168 -21.95 -5.41 -24.01
CA VAL A 168 -22.77 -5.63 -25.21
C VAL A 168 -21.96 -6.26 -26.34
N GLN A 169 -20.74 -5.80 -26.56
CA GLN A 169 -19.85 -6.33 -27.59
C GLN A 169 -19.32 -7.70 -27.16
N LEU A 170 -19.56 -8.70 -27.99
CA LEU A 170 -19.13 -10.06 -27.72
C LEU A 170 -17.68 -10.25 -28.17
N ALA A 171 -16.77 -10.51 -27.24
CA ALA A 171 -15.41 -10.91 -27.60
C ALA A 171 -15.40 -12.32 -28.23
N PRO A 172 -14.41 -12.67 -29.08
CA PRO A 172 -14.36 -13.97 -29.76
C PRO A 172 -14.39 -15.20 -28.84
N TRP A 173 -13.91 -15.05 -27.59
CA TRP A 173 -13.88 -16.10 -26.58
C TRP A 173 -15.08 -16.09 -25.62
N GLN A 174 -16.02 -15.15 -25.78
CA GLN A 174 -17.21 -15.05 -24.94
C GLN A 174 -18.39 -15.74 -25.61
N ASN A 175 -19.13 -16.53 -24.82
CA ASN A 175 -20.31 -17.24 -25.31
C ASN A 175 -21.62 -16.47 -25.09
N ARG A 176 -21.61 -15.40 -24.28
CA ARG A 176 -22.80 -14.64 -23.89
C ARG A 176 -22.45 -13.18 -23.64
N ARG A 177 -23.34 -12.26 -24.06
CA ARG A 177 -23.28 -10.85 -23.72
C ARG A 177 -23.78 -10.63 -22.29
N GLY A 178 -23.31 -9.57 -21.67
CA GLY A 178 -23.76 -9.09 -20.38
C GLY A 178 -22.67 -9.01 -19.31
N PHE A 179 -23.12 -8.61 -18.13
CA PHE A 179 -22.27 -8.30 -16.98
C PHE A 179 -22.31 -9.41 -15.93
N SER A 180 -21.14 -9.81 -15.43
CA SER A 180 -21.04 -10.70 -14.28
C SER A 180 -21.10 -9.90 -12.98
N THR A 181 -22.03 -10.26 -12.09
CA THR A 181 -22.16 -9.62 -10.76
C THR A 181 -21.42 -10.39 -9.66
N THR A 182 -20.83 -11.54 -9.95
CA THR A 182 -20.26 -12.45 -8.94
C THR A 182 -19.12 -11.79 -8.16
N ASN A 183 -18.15 -11.20 -8.87
CA ASN A 183 -16.99 -10.56 -8.25
C ASN A 183 -17.40 -9.33 -7.42
N THR A 184 -18.30 -8.50 -7.97
CA THR A 184 -18.80 -7.30 -7.29
C THR A 184 -19.60 -7.66 -6.04
N ARG A 185 -20.39 -8.74 -6.06
CA ARG A 185 -21.10 -9.25 -4.88
C ARG A 185 -20.16 -9.82 -3.83
N ALA A 186 -19.09 -10.51 -4.25
CA ALA A 186 -18.07 -10.97 -3.32
C ALA A 186 -17.32 -9.79 -2.68
N GLU A 187 -17.02 -8.73 -3.43
CA GLU A 187 -16.46 -7.48 -2.91
C GLU A 187 -17.41 -6.81 -1.92
N LEU A 188 -18.71 -6.69 -2.25
CA LEU A 188 -19.73 -6.14 -1.36
C LEU A 188 -19.75 -6.86 -0.01
N ARG A 189 -19.81 -8.21 -0.01
CA ARG A 189 -19.78 -9.02 1.21
C ARG A 189 -18.50 -8.82 2.02
N ARG A 190 -17.35 -8.73 1.35
CA ARG A 190 -16.06 -8.45 2.01
C ARG A 190 -16.05 -7.08 2.68
N MET A 191 -16.57 -6.04 2.01
CA MET A 191 -16.64 -4.70 2.57
C MET A 191 -17.63 -4.61 3.74
N GLN A 192 -18.78 -5.28 3.66
CA GLN A 192 -19.74 -5.38 4.77
C GLN A 192 -19.13 -6.08 6.00
N SER A 193 -18.47 -7.24 5.80
CA SER A 193 -17.76 -7.95 6.87
C SER A 193 -16.65 -7.08 7.50
N ARG A 194 -15.95 -6.32 6.66
CA ARG A 194 -14.92 -5.38 7.09
C ARG A 194 -15.49 -4.21 7.90
N LEU A 195 -16.64 -3.65 7.51
CA LEU A 195 -17.31 -2.59 8.27
C LEU A 195 -17.74 -3.10 9.64
N ALA A 196 -18.31 -4.31 9.70
CA ALA A 196 -18.71 -4.93 10.96
C ALA A 196 -17.52 -5.16 11.89
N SER A 197 -16.38 -5.66 11.38
CA SER A 197 -15.20 -5.88 12.21
C SER A 197 -14.59 -4.58 12.75
N LEU A 198 -14.56 -3.51 11.94
CA LEU A 198 -14.13 -2.18 12.39
C LEU A 198 -15.09 -1.58 13.43
N ALA A 199 -16.40 -1.75 13.26
CA ALA A 199 -17.39 -1.28 14.23
C ALA A 199 -17.23 -1.99 15.59
N VAL A 200 -17.01 -3.32 15.59
CA VAL A 200 -16.72 -4.08 16.81
C VAL A 200 -15.41 -3.61 17.45
N MET A 201 -14.36 -3.39 16.65
CA MET A 201 -13.08 -2.89 17.14
C MET A 201 -13.22 -1.52 17.82
N LYS A 202 -13.95 -0.58 17.19
CA LYS A 202 -14.15 0.77 17.74
C LYS A 202 -15.02 0.75 19.00
N LYS A 203 -16.07 -0.08 19.04
CA LYS A 203 -16.92 -0.25 20.24
C LYS A 203 -16.14 -0.81 21.43
N ARG A 204 -15.17 -1.69 21.19
CA ARG A 204 -14.37 -2.31 22.26
C ARG A 204 -13.42 -1.31 22.93
N GLY A 205 -13.07 -0.22 22.24
CA GLY A 205 -12.23 0.86 22.74
C GLY A 205 -10.78 0.45 23.00
N ASP A 206 -10.04 1.38 23.61
CA ASP A 206 -8.69 1.10 24.10
C ASP A 206 -8.74 0.22 25.34
N ARG A 207 -7.83 -0.74 25.43
CA ARG A 207 -7.62 -1.55 26.63
C ARG A 207 -6.15 -1.57 26.97
N ALA A 208 -5.85 -1.40 28.24
CA ALA A 208 -4.53 -1.65 28.79
C ALA A 208 -4.67 -2.74 29.84
N GLU A 209 -3.89 -3.80 29.71
CA GLU A 209 -3.79 -4.87 30.68
C GLU A 209 -2.31 -5.00 31.05
N ASP A 210 -2.01 -4.85 32.33
CA ASP A 210 -0.67 -5.05 32.86
C ASP A 210 -0.53 -6.51 33.29
N ILE A 211 0.47 -7.20 32.73
CA ILE A 211 0.74 -8.61 32.99
C ILE A 211 2.18 -8.74 33.47
N GLU A 212 2.37 -9.30 34.66
CA GLU A 212 3.70 -9.67 35.14
C GLU A 212 4.19 -10.92 34.40
N THR A 213 5.38 -10.84 33.80
CA THR A 213 6.03 -11.96 33.10
C THR A 213 7.48 -12.10 33.53
N GLU A 214 8.15 -13.20 33.19
CA GLU A 214 9.56 -13.41 33.54
C GLU A 214 10.50 -12.37 32.91
N ALA A 215 10.07 -11.71 31.82
CA ALA A 215 10.78 -10.60 31.19
C ALA A 215 10.48 -9.22 31.82
N GLY A 216 9.75 -9.18 32.94
CA GLY A 216 9.28 -7.98 33.65
C GLY A 216 7.77 -7.74 33.49
N ALA A 217 7.27 -6.66 34.09
CA ALA A 217 5.89 -6.21 33.91
C ALA A 217 5.67 -5.74 32.47
N VAL A 218 4.88 -6.48 31.69
CA VAL A 218 4.54 -6.16 30.31
C VAL A 218 3.17 -5.51 30.27
N THR A 219 3.12 -4.26 29.85
CA THR A 219 1.85 -3.57 29.57
C THR A 219 1.41 -3.92 28.16
N VAL A 220 0.28 -4.61 28.05
CA VAL A 220 -0.40 -4.90 26.78
C VAL A 220 -1.43 -3.80 26.54
N LYS A 221 -1.15 -2.93 25.57
CA LYS A 221 -2.07 -1.87 25.16
C LYS A 221 -2.71 -2.20 23.80
N GLU A 222 -3.99 -2.52 23.79
CA GLU A 222 -4.82 -2.48 22.58
C GLU A 222 -5.16 -1.01 22.28
N ASN A 223 -4.49 -0.43 21.30
CA ASN A 223 -4.74 0.93 20.82
C ASN A 223 -5.66 0.87 19.58
N ALA A 224 -6.93 1.21 19.77
CA ALA A 224 -7.95 1.20 18.75
C ALA A 224 -7.72 2.29 17.69
N ASP A 225 -7.22 3.46 18.09
CA ASP A 225 -6.94 4.58 17.18
C ASP A 225 -5.83 4.25 16.18
N MET A 226 -4.73 3.68 16.66
CA MET A 226 -3.65 3.22 15.79
C MET A 226 -3.97 1.89 15.11
N ALA A 227 -5.04 1.20 15.52
CA ALA A 227 -5.35 -0.19 15.18
C ALA A 227 -4.13 -1.10 15.40
N ARG A 228 -3.50 -0.99 16.58
CA ARG A 228 -2.30 -1.75 16.97
C ARG A 228 -2.44 -2.35 18.37
N ILE A 229 -1.90 -3.56 18.52
CA ILE A 229 -1.60 -4.15 19.82
C ILE A 229 -0.14 -3.79 20.11
N GLN A 230 0.09 -3.12 21.23
CA GLN A 230 1.39 -2.66 21.68
C GLN A 230 1.79 -3.44 22.94
N LEU A 231 2.98 -4.01 22.93
CA LEU A 231 3.59 -4.64 24.10
C LEU A 231 4.72 -3.71 24.55
N LEU A 232 4.53 -3.08 25.72
CA LEU A 232 5.52 -2.22 26.35
C LEU A 232 6.28 -3.03 27.40
N PHE A 233 7.59 -3.00 27.29
CA PHE A 233 8.51 -3.61 28.24
C PHE A 233 9.26 -2.48 28.97
N PRO A 234 9.58 -2.62 30.26
CA PRO A 234 10.26 -1.57 31.04
C PRO A 234 11.68 -1.30 30.53
N GLY A 235 12.30 -2.29 29.88
CA GLY A 235 13.62 -2.19 29.26
C GLY A 235 13.72 -3.03 28.00
N LYS A 236 14.95 -3.15 27.48
CA LYS A 236 15.21 -4.00 26.31
C LYS A 236 15.03 -5.47 26.70
N PRO A 237 14.05 -6.20 26.11
CA PRO A 237 13.88 -7.61 26.41
C PRO A 237 15.10 -8.42 25.97
N ASP A 238 15.30 -9.57 26.60
CA ASP A 238 16.36 -10.52 26.27
C ASP A 238 16.25 -10.99 24.81
N GLU A 239 17.33 -11.57 24.28
CA GLU A 239 17.37 -12.00 22.87
C GLU A 239 16.34 -13.09 22.55
N GLN A 240 16.03 -13.98 23.50
CA GLN A 240 15.07 -15.06 23.28
C GLN A 240 13.65 -14.49 23.18
N THR A 241 13.25 -13.62 24.10
CA THR A 241 11.96 -12.91 24.02
C THR A 241 11.82 -12.10 22.73
N ARG A 242 12.89 -11.43 22.27
CA ARG A 242 12.87 -10.68 21.00
C ARG A 242 12.72 -11.60 19.78
N ARG A 243 13.26 -12.82 19.82
CA ARG A 243 13.07 -13.82 18.76
C ARG A 243 11.63 -14.32 18.74
N THR A 244 11.05 -14.62 19.90
CA THR A 244 9.63 -15.03 20.04
C THR A 244 8.68 -13.93 19.55
N LEU A 245 8.93 -12.67 19.90
CA LEU A 245 8.14 -11.54 19.39
C LEU A 245 8.19 -11.47 17.85
N LYS A 246 9.38 -11.61 17.26
CA LYS A 246 9.56 -11.57 15.80
C LYS A 246 8.90 -12.77 15.11
N SER A 247 8.99 -13.98 15.67
CA SER A 247 8.36 -15.19 15.10
C SER A 247 6.83 -15.06 15.10
N HIS A 248 6.27 -14.43 16.13
CA HIS A 248 4.85 -14.08 16.21
C HIS A 248 4.50 -12.76 15.50
N GLY A 249 5.39 -12.21 14.66
CA GLY A 249 5.09 -11.09 13.77
C GLY A 249 4.99 -9.72 14.42
N PHE A 250 5.45 -9.56 15.66
CA PHE A 250 5.60 -8.25 16.29
C PHE A 250 6.82 -7.52 15.74
N ARG A 251 6.68 -6.20 15.52
CA ARG A 251 7.76 -5.33 15.05
C ARG A 251 8.02 -4.22 16.05
N TRP A 252 9.30 -3.93 16.32
CA TRP A 252 9.70 -2.82 17.16
C TRP A 252 9.36 -1.48 16.49
N SER A 253 8.71 -0.58 17.24
CA SER A 253 8.42 0.78 16.83
C SER A 253 9.21 1.77 17.70
N PRO A 254 10.32 2.35 17.20
CA PRO A 254 11.15 3.27 17.97
C PRO A 254 10.40 4.51 18.46
N SER A 255 9.45 5.03 17.67
CA SER A 255 8.67 6.22 18.01
C SER A 255 7.65 6.00 19.13
N GLN A 256 7.35 4.74 19.47
CA GLN A 256 6.37 4.36 20.47
C GLN A 256 7.00 3.56 21.62
N GLY A 257 8.30 3.23 21.51
CA GLY A 257 8.99 2.40 22.51
C GLY A 257 8.36 1.02 22.71
N ALA A 258 7.65 0.48 21.71
CA ALA A 258 6.82 -0.71 21.89
C ALA A 258 6.97 -1.72 20.74
N TRP A 259 6.74 -2.99 21.06
CA TRP A 259 6.55 -4.05 20.08
C TRP A 259 5.11 -4.05 19.60
N GLN A 260 4.90 -3.92 18.29
CA GLN A 260 3.57 -3.69 17.73
C GLN A 260 3.18 -4.71 16.67
N ARG A 261 1.88 -5.02 16.64
CA ARG A 261 1.21 -5.80 15.59
C ARG A 261 -0.17 -5.19 15.29
N ASN A 262 -0.74 -5.48 14.12
CA ASN A 262 -2.09 -5.04 13.78
C ASN A 262 -3.11 -5.55 14.81
N LEU A 263 -4.05 -4.67 15.20
CA LEU A 263 -5.18 -5.02 16.05
C LEU A 263 -6.21 -5.83 15.24
N ASN A 264 -6.08 -7.14 15.31
CA ASN A 264 -7.03 -8.12 14.79
C ASN A 264 -7.02 -9.37 15.69
N GLU A 265 -7.93 -10.31 15.44
CA GLU A 265 -8.05 -11.49 16.30
C GLU A 265 -6.78 -12.36 16.29
N ALA A 266 -6.13 -12.48 15.13
CA ALA A 266 -4.84 -13.15 15.03
C ALA A 266 -3.73 -12.43 15.81
N GLY A 267 -3.79 -11.11 15.91
CA GLY A 267 -2.87 -10.30 16.71
C GLY A 267 -3.09 -10.50 18.21
N ARG A 268 -4.35 -10.57 18.66
CA ARG A 268 -4.68 -10.89 20.05
C ARG A 268 -4.23 -12.29 20.42
N TYR A 269 -4.49 -13.26 19.55
CA TYR A 269 -4.02 -14.62 19.73
C TYR A 269 -2.49 -14.67 19.80
N ALA A 270 -1.79 -13.97 18.90
CA ALA A 270 -0.33 -13.88 18.93
C ALA A 270 0.19 -13.23 20.22
N ALA A 271 -0.44 -12.17 20.72
CA ALA A 271 -0.09 -11.56 22.00
C ALA A 271 -0.22 -12.56 23.15
N LYS A 272 -1.34 -13.30 23.21
CA LYS A 272 -1.55 -14.37 24.21
C LYS A 272 -0.49 -15.46 24.14
N CYS A 273 -0.14 -15.94 22.94
CA CYS A 273 0.91 -16.95 22.77
C CYS A 273 2.28 -16.45 23.24
N VAL A 274 2.63 -15.21 22.89
CA VAL A 274 3.88 -14.57 23.32
C VAL A 274 3.92 -14.44 24.83
N LEU A 275 2.85 -13.91 25.44
CA LEU A 275 2.77 -13.73 26.89
C LEU A 275 2.86 -15.07 27.62
N LYS A 276 2.15 -16.10 27.16
CA LYS A 276 2.24 -17.46 27.70
C LYS A 276 3.66 -18.03 27.60
N SER A 277 4.35 -17.79 26.48
CA SER A 277 5.73 -18.25 26.30
C SER A 277 6.74 -17.52 27.20
N ILE A 278 6.43 -16.31 27.66
CA ILE A 278 7.31 -15.48 28.50
C ILE A 278 6.94 -15.60 29.98
N SER A 279 5.71 -16.00 30.32
CA SER A 279 5.24 -16.16 31.70
C SER A 279 5.58 -17.53 32.33
N GLY A 280 6.41 -18.35 31.68
CA GLY A 280 6.83 -19.66 32.21
C GLY A 280 5.78 -20.77 32.12
N ASP A 281 4.57 -20.49 31.64
CA ASP A 281 3.48 -21.48 31.46
C ASP A 281 3.69 -22.32 30.18
N SER A 282 4.86 -22.96 30.09
CA SER A 282 5.03 -24.13 29.24
C SER A 282 4.16 -25.23 29.84
N ALA A 283 3.01 -25.46 29.20
CA ALA A 283 2.14 -26.57 29.51
C ALA A 283 2.97 -27.86 29.59
N ALA A 284 3.04 -28.42 30.81
CA ALA A 284 3.37 -29.81 31.02
C ALA A 284 2.29 -30.71 30.40
#